data_AF-A0A947YTJ1-F1
#
_entry.id   AF-A0A947YTJ1-F1
#
_cell.length_a   1.000
_cell.length_b   1.000
_cell.length_c   1.000
_cell.angle_alpha   90.00
_cell.angle_beta   90.00
_cell.angle_gamma   90.00
#
_symmetry.space_group_name_H-M   'P 1'
#
loop_
_entity.id
_entity.type
_entity.pdbx_description
1 polymer ?
#
loop_
_entity_poly.entity_id
_entity_poly.type
_entity_poly.pdbx_seq_one_letter_code
_entity_poly.pdbx_strand_id
1 'polypeptide(L)'
;MKKFLLLFVSLVFLSTAGCDDPETDPAPVCGDGTVNGAEECDTTYTGTDTCTSLGYYAGEITCSNTCTVDISQCTAAGMCGDGIVNGDENEENCCGDTGCETGVCTESGCMAQWELDCAAGPGCSDVQPWECSDTGLPTYDCAECGCPGDLVCEHSVCYSQEELDAFRQSMLLPLDQELDWYFTLMDTVMSPSALSYNDFAQELEIRLRSEERLTAVLFGESHGSTDEQNVHMQIMMDIESAGWEVTRLGMEDNGSPLLDATQTEQLGFEVHGISGDLTNTTYCNDAKNAADDLVNHVDGIYFQYTGSGHTSREIAKWPMHWGVCTFPHTAECVLSVSRMAITVIAFDPNVWMTLTDQMLMWRIGDFYDSRDSVTTALSQTVGRWDTTFSMHAAEPGYDATVNGEAVNVRFIPSSSNPDVWFAFFPRPNRQAWLTRGFQTIWSNQEIQDFLWDRNIKPGNCSVNWNFTPGEEELTYFCHSATEEVEAHVNGITFELISHAFTTL
;
A
#
# COMPACT_ATOMS: atom_id res chain seq x y z
N MET A 1 -76.48 25.63 -16.12
CA MET A 1 -77.13 26.90 -16.52
C MET A 1 -76.19 27.62 -17.48
N LYS A 2 -76.70 27.92 -18.69
CA LYS A 2 -76.42 29.05 -19.62
C LYS A 2 -74.97 29.54 -19.80
N LYS A 3 -74.44 29.86 -20.99
CA LYS A 3 -74.81 29.84 -22.42
C LYS A 3 -73.74 30.74 -23.06
N PHE A 4 -73.20 30.41 -24.23
CA PHE A 4 -72.97 31.35 -25.34
C PHE A 4 -72.43 30.55 -26.55
N LEU A 5 -72.68 30.85 -27.83
CA LEU A 5 -73.86 31.22 -28.62
C LEU A 5 -73.35 31.17 -30.09
N LEU A 6 -73.96 30.30 -30.91
CA LEU A 6 -74.22 30.37 -32.38
C LEU A 6 -73.14 30.77 -33.42
N LEU A 7 -73.04 29.96 -34.49
CA LEU A 7 -73.51 30.24 -35.89
C LEU A 7 -73.11 29.07 -36.83
N PHE A 8 -74.00 28.13 -37.20
CA PHE A 8 -74.85 28.08 -38.41
C PHE A 8 -74.17 28.41 -39.76
N VAL A 9 -73.93 27.40 -40.62
CA VAL A 9 -74.39 27.35 -42.03
C VAL A 9 -74.52 25.87 -42.46
N SER A 10 -75.72 25.50 -42.90
CA SER A 10 -76.03 24.26 -43.60
C SER A 10 -75.79 24.41 -45.10
N LEU A 11 -75.30 23.36 -45.77
CA LEU A 11 -75.61 23.14 -47.19
C LEU A 11 -75.60 21.64 -47.52
N VAL A 12 -76.82 21.14 -47.75
CA VAL A 12 -77.12 19.86 -48.37
C VAL A 12 -77.01 20.05 -49.88
N PHE A 13 -76.27 19.17 -50.57
CA PHE A 13 -76.52 18.84 -51.97
C PHE A 13 -76.39 17.33 -52.16
N LEU A 14 -77.34 16.79 -52.93
CA LEU A 14 -77.72 15.40 -53.05
C LEU A 14 -77.25 14.82 -54.40
N SER A 15 -77.05 13.50 -54.43
CA SER A 15 -76.89 12.59 -55.59
C SER A 15 -75.53 12.63 -56.30
N THR A 16 -74.89 11.51 -56.67
CA THR A 16 -75.42 10.31 -57.34
C THR A 16 -74.63 9.03 -56.97
N ALA A 17 -75.30 7.89 -57.10
CA ALA A 17 -74.70 6.55 -57.06
C ALA A 17 -73.63 6.37 -58.14
N GLY A 18 -72.50 5.77 -57.75
CA GLY A 18 -71.52 5.12 -58.61
C GLY A 18 -71.10 3.83 -57.92
N CYS A 19 -71.26 2.70 -58.62
CA CYS A 19 -70.74 1.42 -58.21
C CYS A 19 -69.21 1.45 -58.37
N ASP A 20 -68.46 1.12 -57.31
CA ASP A 20 -67.06 0.71 -57.42
C ASP A 20 -66.94 -0.77 -57.05
N ASP A 21 -66.17 -1.47 -57.87
CA ASP A 21 -65.85 -2.89 -57.89
C ASP A 21 -65.41 -3.42 -56.51
N PRO A 22 -65.67 -4.71 -56.17
CA PRO A 22 -64.81 -5.40 -55.23
C PRO A 22 -63.50 -5.68 -55.98
N GLU A 23 -62.52 -4.78 -55.91
CA GLU A 23 -61.14 -5.22 -56.16
C GLU A 23 -60.88 -6.35 -55.16
N THR A 24 -60.81 -7.56 -55.69
CA THR A 24 -60.16 -8.69 -55.04
C THR A 24 -58.71 -8.29 -54.87
N ASP A 25 -58.40 -7.62 -53.77
CA ASP A 25 -57.02 -7.46 -53.33
C ASP A 25 -56.47 -8.89 -53.19
N PRO A 26 -55.49 -9.30 -54.01
CA PRO A 26 -54.91 -10.63 -53.86
C PRO A 26 -54.43 -10.74 -52.41
N ALA A 27 -54.77 -11.86 -51.76
CA ALA A 27 -54.26 -12.11 -50.41
C ALA A 27 -52.73 -11.95 -50.42
N PRO A 28 -52.12 -11.29 -49.42
CA PRO A 28 -50.67 -11.19 -49.26
C PRO A 28 -49.96 -12.48 -49.64
N VAL A 29 -49.07 -12.45 -50.64
CA VAL A 29 -48.29 -13.63 -51.06
C VAL A 29 -46.81 -13.27 -51.05
N CYS A 30 -46.05 -14.04 -50.29
CA CYS A 30 -44.62 -13.89 -50.24
C CYS A 30 -43.94 -14.01 -51.62
N GLY A 31 -43.13 -13.01 -51.95
CA GLY A 31 -42.42 -12.88 -53.22
C GLY A 31 -43.22 -12.12 -54.29
N ASP A 32 -44.22 -11.33 -53.91
CA ASP A 32 -45.01 -10.50 -54.83
C ASP A 32 -44.36 -9.14 -55.13
N GLY A 33 -43.22 -8.85 -54.49
CA GLY A 33 -42.44 -7.63 -54.63
C GLY A 33 -42.89 -6.49 -53.72
N THR A 34 -43.89 -6.71 -52.85
CA THR A 34 -44.46 -5.68 -51.97
C THR A 34 -44.62 -6.21 -50.55
N VAL A 35 -43.87 -5.64 -49.59
CA VAL A 35 -44.05 -5.97 -48.16
C VAL A 35 -45.47 -5.60 -47.71
N ASN A 36 -46.33 -6.59 -47.50
CA ASN A 36 -47.73 -6.37 -47.15
C ASN A 36 -48.24 -7.41 -46.13
N GLY A 37 -49.38 -7.13 -45.50
CA GLY A 37 -49.96 -8.04 -44.50
C GLY A 37 -49.07 -8.27 -43.27
N ALA A 38 -48.58 -9.51 -43.13
CA ALA A 38 -47.75 -9.97 -41.99
C ALA A 38 -46.30 -10.28 -42.39
N GLU A 39 -45.90 -9.89 -43.60
CA GLU A 39 -44.54 -10.07 -44.10
C GLU A 39 -43.59 -9.06 -43.45
N GLU A 40 -42.40 -9.52 -43.09
CA GLU A 40 -41.34 -8.66 -42.55
C GLU A 40 -40.43 -8.10 -43.66
N CYS A 41 -40.41 -8.76 -44.81
CA CYS A 41 -39.67 -8.41 -46.02
C CYS A 41 -40.30 -9.12 -47.24
N ASP A 42 -39.95 -8.73 -48.47
CA ASP A 42 -40.38 -9.42 -49.68
C ASP A 42 -39.28 -9.38 -50.75
N THR A 43 -38.90 -10.55 -51.27
CA THR A 43 -37.77 -10.83 -52.19
C THR A 43 -36.38 -10.40 -51.71
N THR A 44 -36.26 -9.21 -51.11
CA THR A 44 -35.07 -8.63 -50.50
C THR A 44 -35.49 -7.89 -49.22
N TYR A 45 -34.57 -7.74 -48.27
CA TYR A 45 -34.81 -6.88 -47.12
C TYR A 45 -34.65 -5.42 -47.55
N THR A 46 -35.68 -4.60 -47.33
CA THR A 46 -35.70 -3.17 -47.70
C THR A 46 -35.84 -2.25 -46.47
N GLY A 47 -35.74 -2.81 -45.27
CA GLY A 47 -35.75 -2.05 -44.02
C GLY A 47 -34.44 -1.30 -43.76
N THR A 48 -34.36 -0.65 -42.61
CA THR A 48 -33.20 0.18 -42.23
C THR A 48 -32.12 -0.57 -41.47
N ASP A 49 -32.41 -1.77 -40.99
CA ASP A 49 -31.46 -2.53 -40.17
C ASP A 49 -30.37 -3.12 -41.06
N THR A 50 -29.14 -3.10 -40.57
CA THR A 50 -28.00 -3.82 -41.11
C THR A 50 -27.56 -4.89 -40.13
N CYS A 51 -26.82 -5.91 -40.56
CA CYS A 51 -26.21 -6.88 -39.64
C CYS A 51 -25.40 -6.17 -38.54
N THR A 52 -24.69 -5.09 -38.89
CA THR A 52 -24.00 -4.19 -37.95
C THR A 52 -24.92 -3.49 -36.95
N SER A 53 -26.07 -3.00 -37.38
CA SER A 53 -27.05 -2.41 -36.45
C SER A 53 -27.68 -3.44 -35.50
N LEU A 54 -27.63 -4.73 -35.86
CA LEU A 54 -28.12 -5.85 -35.08
C LEU A 54 -27.03 -6.50 -34.19
N GLY A 55 -25.82 -5.93 -34.14
CA GLY A 55 -24.72 -6.40 -33.30
C GLY A 55 -23.79 -7.43 -33.93
N TYR A 56 -23.92 -7.71 -35.23
CA TYR A 56 -23.02 -8.59 -35.98
C TYR A 56 -21.97 -7.80 -36.76
N TYR A 57 -20.77 -8.33 -36.95
CA TYR A 57 -19.69 -7.57 -37.60
C TYR A 57 -19.92 -7.30 -39.08
N ALA A 58 -20.54 -8.24 -39.78
CA ALA A 58 -20.77 -8.14 -41.22
C ALA A 58 -21.97 -9.01 -41.65
N GLY A 59 -22.16 -9.11 -42.97
CA GLY A 59 -23.25 -9.86 -43.58
C GLY A 59 -24.31 -8.96 -44.21
N GLU A 60 -25.31 -9.60 -44.80
CA GLU A 60 -26.46 -8.94 -45.39
C GLU A 60 -27.73 -9.56 -44.83
N ILE A 61 -28.69 -8.73 -44.43
CA ILE A 61 -30.01 -9.20 -44.04
C ILE A 61 -30.73 -9.62 -45.33
N THR A 62 -31.15 -10.87 -45.41
CA THR A 62 -31.89 -11.38 -46.58
C THR A 62 -33.35 -11.66 -46.23
N CYS A 63 -34.17 -11.88 -47.25
CA CYS A 63 -35.56 -12.26 -47.05
C CYS A 63 -35.74 -13.75 -47.34
N SER A 64 -36.30 -14.49 -46.38
CA SER A 64 -36.53 -15.91 -46.54
C SER A 64 -37.67 -16.19 -47.54
N ASN A 65 -37.77 -17.43 -48.03
CA ASN A 65 -38.87 -17.87 -48.88
C ASN A 65 -40.25 -17.89 -48.18
N THR A 66 -40.28 -17.58 -46.87
CA THR A 66 -41.50 -17.42 -46.08
C THR A 66 -41.73 -15.96 -45.65
N CYS A 67 -41.00 -15.01 -46.26
CA CYS A 67 -41.10 -13.57 -46.02
C CYS A 67 -40.89 -13.15 -44.56
N THR A 68 -39.94 -13.84 -43.94
CA THR A 68 -39.36 -13.49 -42.64
C THR A 68 -37.95 -12.98 -42.85
N VAL A 69 -37.49 -12.10 -41.97
CA VAL A 69 -36.10 -11.65 -41.96
C VAL A 69 -35.17 -12.85 -41.72
N ASP A 70 -34.15 -13.02 -42.57
CA ASP A 70 -33.12 -14.06 -42.44
C ASP A 70 -31.75 -13.41 -42.15
N ILE A 71 -31.28 -13.63 -40.92
CA ILE A 71 -30.01 -13.14 -40.39
C ILE A 71 -28.89 -14.18 -40.44
N SER A 72 -29.08 -15.31 -41.13
CA SER A 72 -28.08 -16.40 -41.19
C SER A 72 -26.72 -15.93 -41.70
N GLN A 73 -26.71 -14.99 -42.65
CA GLN A 73 -25.49 -14.35 -43.17
C GLN A 73 -24.84 -13.40 -42.14
N CYS A 74 -25.64 -12.77 -41.26
CA CYS A 74 -25.12 -11.97 -40.15
C CYS A 74 -24.44 -12.88 -39.10
N THR A 75 -25.12 -13.96 -38.69
CA THR A 75 -24.56 -14.91 -37.72
C THR A 75 -23.30 -15.60 -38.20
N ALA A 76 -23.13 -15.78 -39.52
CA ALA A 76 -21.91 -16.36 -40.08
C ALA A 76 -20.69 -15.42 -40.00
N ALA A 77 -20.93 -14.11 -39.84
CA ALA A 77 -19.88 -13.11 -39.66
C ALA A 77 -19.46 -12.94 -38.19
N GLY A 78 -20.20 -13.53 -37.25
CA GLY A 78 -19.92 -13.46 -35.81
C GLY A 78 -20.45 -12.21 -35.10
N MET A 79 -20.45 -12.25 -33.78
CA MET A 79 -20.81 -11.15 -32.90
C MET A 79 -20.01 -11.23 -31.59
N CYS A 80 -19.84 -10.10 -30.92
CA CYS A 80 -19.14 -10.11 -29.65
C CYS A 80 -19.87 -10.95 -28.59
N GLY A 81 -19.11 -11.78 -27.87
CA GLY A 81 -19.57 -12.65 -26.80
C GLY A 81 -20.10 -14.01 -27.29
N ASP A 82 -19.78 -14.41 -28.53
CA ASP A 82 -20.19 -15.70 -29.10
C ASP A 82 -19.23 -16.87 -28.77
N GLY A 83 -18.14 -16.57 -28.08
CA GLY A 83 -17.09 -17.48 -27.65
C GLY A 83 -16.03 -17.76 -28.73
N ILE A 84 -16.04 -17.05 -29.85
CA ILE A 84 -15.13 -17.27 -30.98
C ILE A 84 -14.51 -15.95 -31.44
N VAL A 85 -13.21 -15.79 -31.27
CA VAL A 85 -12.47 -14.62 -31.79
C VAL A 85 -12.60 -14.52 -33.32
N ASN A 86 -13.38 -13.56 -33.81
CA ASN A 86 -13.70 -13.35 -35.21
C ASN A 86 -13.80 -11.85 -35.59
N GLY A 87 -13.91 -11.54 -36.88
CA GLY A 87 -13.97 -10.15 -37.34
C GLY A 87 -12.74 -9.31 -36.94
N ASP A 88 -13.00 -8.13 -36.34
CA ASP A 88 -12.00 -7.19 -35.82
C ASP A 88 -11.89 -7.24 -34.28
N GLU A 89 -12.33 -8.34 -33.65
CA GLU A 89 -12.35 -8.49 -32.19
C GLU A 89 -10.95 -8.38 -31.55
N ASN A 90 -10.87 -7.55 -30.53
CA ASN A 90 -9.74 -7.36 -29.64
C ASN A 90 -10.23 -7.03 -28.22
N GLU A 91 -9.30 -6.88 -27.29
CA GLU A 91 -9.61 -6.59 -25.88
C GLU A 91 -10.40 -5.29 -25.66
N GLU A 92 -10.24 -4.29 -26.53
CA GLU A 92 -10.91 -2.99 -26.42
C GLU A 92 -12.36 -3.03 -26.94
N ASN A 93 -12.63 -3.81 -27.99
CA ASN A 93 -13.93 -3.79 -28.67
C ASN A 93 -14.77 -5.06 -28.48
N CYS A 94 -14.16 -6.15 -28.00
CA CYS A 94 -14.84 -7.39 -27.67
C CYS A 94 -14.01 -8.27 -26.73
N CYS A 95 -13.89 -7.81 -25.48
CA CYS A 95 -13.21 -8.59 -24.46
C CYS A 95 -13.97 -9.89 -24.09
N GLY A 96 -15.28 -9.99 -24.39
CA GLY A 96 -16.10 -11.16 -24.09
C GLY A 96 -15.56 -12.46 -24.72
N ASP A 97 -14.89 -12.36 -25.87
CA ASP A 97 -14.29 -13.49 -26.58
C ASP A 97 -12.77 -13.51 -26.50
N THR A 98 -12.13 -12.34 -26.50
CA THR A 98 -10.66 -12.21 -26.47
C THR A 98 -10.06 -12.26 -25.07
N GLY A 99 -10.87 -12.06 -24.04
CA GLY A 99 -10.43 -11.88 -22.66
C GLY A 99 -10.03 -10.44 -22.37
N CYS A 100 -9.69 -10.18 -21.11
CA CYS A 100 -9.25 -8.89 -20.58
C CYS A 100 -8.05 -9.20 -19.67
N GLU A 101 -6.82 -8.84 -20.09
CA GLU A 101 -5.61 -9.24 -19.37
C GLU A 101 -5.50 -8.58 -17.98
N THR A 102 -5.93 -7.32 -17.86
CA THR A 102 -5.76 -6.50 -16.64
C THR A 102 -7.08 -5.96 -16.07
N GLY A 103 -8.20 -6.67 -16.28
CA GLY A 103 -9.49 -6.19 -15.82
C GLY A 103 -10.63 -7.19 -15.91
N VAL A 104 -11.84 -6.66 -15.99
CA VAL A 104 -13.09 -7.43 -16.06
C VAL A 104 -13.85 -7.03 -17.29
N CYS A 105 -14.41 -8.04 -17.96
CA CYS A 105 -15.31 -7.81 -19.08
C CYS A 105 -16.67 -7.28 -18.62
N THR A 106 -17.04 -6.14 -19.18
CA THR A 106 -18.36 -5.54 -19.05
C THR A 106 -19.04 -5.46 -20.41
N GLU A 107 -20.33 -5.07 -20.42
CA GLU A 107 -21.04 -4.74 -21.67
C GLU A 107 -20.41 -3.57 -22.43
N SER A 108 -19.55 -2.78 -21.77
CA SER A 108 -18.84 -1.63 -22.36
C SER A 108 -17.43 -1.97 -22.84
N GLY A 109 -16.98 -3.23 -22.70
CA GLY A 109 -15.62 -3.67 -23.01
C GLY A 109 -14.82 -4.08 -21.77
N CYS A 110 -13.50 -4.20 -21.93
CA CYS A 110 -12.56 -4.46 -20.84
C CYS A 110 -12.46 -3.20 -19.96
N MET A 111 -12.82 -3.32 -18.68
CA MET A 111 -12.71 -2.25 -17.69
C MET A 111 -11.76 -2.66 -16.58
N ALA A 112 -11.00 -1.71 -16.02
CA ALA A 112 -10.16 -2.00 -14.87
C ALA A 112 -11.03 -2.38 -13.66
N GLN A 113 -10.51 -3.26 -12.80
CA GLN A 113 -11.25 -3.78 -11.64
C GLN A 113 -11.80 -2.66 -10.74
N TRP A 114 -11.05 -1.57 -10.56
CA TRP A 114 -11.43 -0.43 -9.72
C TRP A 114 -12.41 0.53 -10.41
N GLU A 115 -12.47 0.59 -11.74
CA GLU A 115 -13.48 1.38 -12.46
C GLU A 115 -14.89 0.81 -12.26
N LEU A 116 -14.99 -0.51 -12.05
CA LEU A 116 -16.25 -1.16 -11.67
C LEU A 116 -16.79 -0.67 -10.34
N ASP A 117 -15.91 -0.24 -9.42
CA ASP A 117 -16.34 0.38 -8.17
C ASP A 117 -17.08 1.70 -8.43
N CYS A 118 -16.76 2.38 -9.53
CA CYS A 118 -17.47 3.58 -9.99
C CYS A 118 -18.64 3.36 -10.94
N ALA A 119 -18.77 2.17 -11.51
CA ALA A 119 -19.97 1.79 -12.25
C ALA A 119 -21.18 1.49 -11.34
N ALA A 120 -20.98 1.33 -10.03
CA ALA A 120 -22.01 0.96 -9.06
C ALA A 120 -23.09 2.04 -8.78
N GLY A 121 -22.91 3.27 -9.30
CA GLY A 121 -23.91 4.33 -9.27
C GLY A 121 -23.38 5.65 -8.67
N PRO A 122 -24.15 6.74 -8.75
CA PRO A 122 -23.74 8.02 -8.17
C PRO A 122 -23.80 7.98 -6.64
N GLY A 123 -22.69 8.33 -6.00
CA GLY A 123 -22.57 8.44 -4.55
C GLY A 123 -22.02 7.17 -3.88
N CYS A 124 -21.46 7.37 -2.69
CA CYS A 124 -20.77 6.35 -1.92
C CYS A 124 -21.66 5.71 -0.83
N SER A 125 -21.16 4.65 -0.19
CA SER A 125 -21.86 3.92 0.89
C SER A 125 -20.90 3.40 1.95
N ASP A 126 -21.44 2.81 3.03
CA ASP A 126 -20.62 2.18 4.08
C ASP A 126 -19.78 1.01 3.54
N VAL A 127 -20.25 0.29 2.52
CA VAL A 127 -19.48 -0.76 1.83
C VAL A 127 -18.56 -0.26 0.71
N GLN A 128 -18.75 0.99 0.27
CA GLN A 128 -17.92 1.64 -0.75
C GLN A 128 -17.56 3.05 -0.26
N PRO A 129 -16.51 3.19 0.58
CA PRO A 129 -16.15 4.47 1.21
C PRO A 129 -15.53 5.49 0.23
N TRP A 130 -15.79 5.34 -1.07
CA TRP A 130 -15.27 6.15 -2.15
C TRP A 130 -16.41 6.72 -2.99
N GLU A 131 -16.38 8.02 -3.25
CA GLU A 131 -17.29 8.75 -4.13
C GLU A 131 -16.76 8.77 -5.57
N CYS A 132 -17.62 8.50 -6.54
CA CYS A 132 -17.23 8.57 -7.95
C CYS A 132 -17.49 9.96 -8.51
N SER A 133 -16.40 10.73 -8.60
CA SER A 133 -16.44 12.09 -9.12
C SER A 133 -16.49 12.11 -10.65
N ASP A 134 -16.91 13.25 -11.22
CA ASP A 134 -16.92 13.47 -12.68
C ASP A 134 -15.51 13.39 -13.32
N THR A 135 -14.45 13.32 -12.51
CA THR A 135 -13.07 13.14 -12.99
C THR A 135 -12.79 11.72 -13.50
N GLY A 136 -13.72 10.78 -13.25
CA GLY A 136 -13.59 9.37 -13.68
C GLY A 136 -12.91 8.48 -12.65
N LEU A 137 -12.48 9.02 -11.50
CA LEU A 137 -11.84 8.27 -10.43
C LEU A 137 -12.63 8.24 -9.12
N PRO A 138 -12.59 7.11 -8.36
CA PRO A 138 -13.10 7.03 -7.01
C PRO A 138 -12.30 7.95 -6.09
N THR A 139 -13.00 8.75 -5.29
CA THR A 139 -12.46 9.63 -4.27
C THR A 139 -12.74 9.04 -2.89
N TYR A 140 -11.73 8.61 -2.14
CA TYR A 140 -11.90 8.07 -0.80
C TYR A 140 -12.42 9.16 0.16
N ASP A 141 -13.60 8.95 0.74
CA ASP A 141 -14.17 9.85 1.75
C ASP A 141 -15.00 9.08 2.77
N CYS A 142 -14.34 8.42 3.73
CA CYS A 142 -15.08 7.73 4.78
C CYS A 142 -15.90 8.65 5.70
N ALA A 143 -15.63 9.97 5.71
CA ALA A 143 -16.33 10.89 6.60
C ALA A 143 -17.76 11.14 6.11
N GLU A 144 -17.93 11.25 4.80
CA GLU A 144 -19.25 11.35 4.16
C GLU A 144 -19.84 9.97 3.82
N CYS A 145 -19.00 9.01 3.42
CA CYS A 145 -19.43 7.71 2.91
C CYS A 145 -19.62 6.65 4.00
N GLY A 146 -19.02 6.84 5.17
CA GLY A 146 -18.95 5.80 6.21
C GLY A 146 -17.85 4.78 5.95
N CYS A 147 -17.78 3.76 6.80
CA CYS A 147 -16.76 2.72 6.74
C CYS A 147 -17.36 1.31 6.69
N PRO A 148 -16.68 0.35 6.04
CA PRO A 148 -17.18 -1.01 5.97
C PRO A 148 -17.25 -1.69 7.33
N GLY A 149 -18.38 -2.32 7.65
CA GLY A 149 -18.53 -3.12 8.87
C GLY A 149 -18.37 -2.30 10.15
N ASP A 150 -17.51 -2.76 11.06
CA ASP A 150 -17.23 -2.13 12.35
C ASP A 150 -16.02 -1.17 12.32
N LEU A 151 -15.55 -0.82 11.12
CA LEU A 151 -14.46 0.12 10.95
C LEU A 151 -14.91 1.56 11.27
N VAL A 152 -13.97 2.40 11.67
CA VAL A 152 -14.15 3.78 12.11
C VAL A 152 -13.34 4.70 11.22
N CYS A 153 -13.97 5.76 10.74
CA CYS A 153 -13.32 6.77 9.92
C CYS A 153 -12.47 7.70 10.79
N GLU A 154 -11.18 7.80 10.48
CA GLU A 154 -10.22 8.73 11.09
C GLU A 154 -9.28 9.24 9.98
N HIS A 155 -8.94 10.53 9.93
CA HIS A 155 -8.12 11.12 8.86
C HIS A 155 -8.54 10.76 7.41
N SER A 156 -9.84 10.60 7.15
CA SER A 156 -10.35 10.14 5.85
C SER A 156 -9.84 8.75 5.44
N VAL A 157 -9.58 7.86 6.42
CA VAL A 157 -9.28 6.44 6.22
C VAL A 157 -10.07 5.60 7.24
N CYS A 158 -10.56 4.44 6.82
CA CYS A 158 -11.27 3.49 7.69
C CYS A 158 -10.29 2.57 8.42
N TYR A 159 -10.35 2.58 9.76
CA TYR A 159 -9.55 1.74 10.63
C TYR A 159 -10.42 0.84 11.49
N SER A 160 -9.94 -0.32 11.90
CA SER A 160 -10.61 -1.08 12.95
C SER A 160 -10.49 -0.35 14.30
N GLN A 161 -11.47 -0.57 15.17
CA GLN A 161 -11.42 -0.02 16.53
C GLN A 161 -10.17 -0.52 17.29
N GLU A 162 -9.70 -1.74 17.02
CA GLU A 162 -8.46 -2.29 17.58
C GLU A 162 -7.22 -1.51 17.13
N GLU A 163 -7.11 -1.15 15.84
CA GLU A 163 -6.01 -0.33 15.32
C GLU A 163 -6.01 1.08 15.90
N LEU A 164 -7.19 1.70 16.01
CA LEU A 164 -7.32 3.01 16.66
C LEU A 164 -7.03 2.93 18.15
N ASP A 165 -7.43 1.86 18.84
CA ASP A 165 -7.14 1.67 20.26
C ASP A 165 -5.65 1.38 20.49
N ALA A 166 -5.00 0.62 19.61
CA ALA A 166 -3.55 0.44 19.60
C ALA A 166 -2.81 1.76 19.35
N PHE A 167 -3.27 2.57 18.39
CA PHE A 167 -2.77 3.92 18.13
C PHE A 167 -2.93 4.85 19.35
N ARG A 168 -4.07 4.76 20.06
CA ARG A 168 -4.35 5.58 21.25
C ARG A 168 -3.57 5.10 22.49
N GLN A 169 -3.20 3.83 22.58
CA GLN A 169 -2.53 3.25 23.75
C GLN A 169 -0.99 3.35 23.72
N SER A 170 -0.34 3.53 22.56
CA SER A 170 1.06 3.10 22.40
C SER A 170 2.16 4.17 22.57
N MET A 171 2.17 5.03 23.59
CA MET A 171 3.32 5.95 23.84
C MET A 171 4.64 5.26 24.11
N LEU A 172 4.64 3.96 24.40
CA LEU A 172 5.81 3.15 24.64
C LEU A 172 5.50 1.71 24.26
N LEU A 173 6.56 0.98 23.89
CA LEU A 173 6.54 -0.47 23.84
C LEU A 173 5.98 -1.02 25.17
N PRO A 174 4.89 -1.82 25.15
CA PRO A 174 4.28 -2.31 26.37
C PRO A 174 5.30 -3.12 27.17
N LEU A 175 5.64 -2.68 28.39
CA LEU A 175 6.62 -3.36 29.26
C LEU A 175 6.08 -4.68 29.84
N ASP A 176 4.75 -4.88 29.78
CA ASP A 176 4.04 -6.03 30.31
C ASP A 176 4.00 -7.24 29.35
N GLN A 177 4.63 -7.15 28.18
CA GLN A 177 4.69 -8.27 27.24
C GLN A 177 5.66 -9.35 27.69
N GLU A 178 5.40 -10.56 27.20
CA GLU A 178 6.34 -11.68 27.29
C GLU A 178 7.62 -11.38 26.49
N LEU A 179 8.74 -11.93 26.93
CA LEU A 179 10.05 -11.62 26.34
C LEU A 179 10.11 -11.87 24.83
N ASP A 180 9.54 -12.98 24.36
CA ASP A 180 9.57 -13.37 22.94
C ASP A 180 8.81 -12.40 22.03
N TRP A 181 7.82 -11.68 22.57
CA TRP A 181 7.03 -10.72 21.78
C TRP A 181 7.93 -9.64 21.16
N TYR A 182 8.92 -9.14 21.91
CA TYR A 182 9.87 -8.11 21.45
C TYR A 182 10.77 -8.56 20.30
N PHE A 183 10.85 -9.87 20.04
CA PHE A 183 11.70 -10.44 19.01
C PHE A 183 10.92 -10.95 17.80
N THR A 184 9.60 -10.88 17.81
CA THR A 184 8.73 -11.47 16.79
C THR A 184 9.11 -11.01 15.39
N LEU A 185 9.30 -9.71 15.18
CA LEU A 185 9.69 -9.16 13.87
C LEU A 185 11.03 -9.75 13.39
N MET A 186 12.06 -9.72 14.24
CA MET A 186 13.39 -10.26 13.90
C MET A 186 13.29 -11.76 13.59
N ASP A 187 12.55 -12.53 14.38
CA ASP A 187 12.36 -13.97 14.15
C ASP A 187 11.65 -14.23 12.82
N THR A 188 10.62 -13.45 12.49
CA THR A 188 9.88 -13.58 11.23
C THR A 188 10.78 -13.31 10.03
N VAL A 189 11.56 -12.22 10.05
CA VAL A 189 12.46 -11.88 8.93
C VAL A 189 13.60 -12.90 8.79
N MET A 190 14.01 -13.52 9.88
CA MET A 190 15.04 -14.55 9.86
C MET A 190 14.51 -15.94 9.49
N SER A 191 13.18 -16.08 9.34
CA SER A 191 12.55 -17.35 8.97
C SER A 191 12.57 -17.61 7.46
N PRO A 192 12.28 -18.84 6.99
CA PRO A 192 12.22 -19.17 5.57
C PRO A 192 11.10 -18.48 4.77
N SER A 193 10.21 -17.71 5.42
CA SER A 193 9.18 -16.94 4.72
C SER A 193 9.67 -15.60 4.17
N ALA A 194 10.89 -15.19 4.52
CA ALA A 194 11.49 -13.99 3.95
C ALA A 194 11.87 -14.21 2.48
N LEU A 195 11.77 -13.14 1.70
CA LEU A 195 12.12 -13.11 0.29
C LEU A 195 13.55 -12.64 0.09
N SER A 196 14.21 -13.20 -0.93
CA SER A 196 15.43 -12.63 -1.49
C SER A 196 15.10 -11.31 -2.20
N TYR A 197 16.12 -10.50 -2.52
CA TYR A 197 15.93 -9.28 -3.30
C TYR A 197 15.19 -9.54 -4.63
N ASN A 198 15.58 -10.59 -5.36
CA ASN A 198 15.00 -10.90 -6.66
C ASN A 198 13.55 -11.37 -6.57
N ASP A 199 13.22 -12.12 -5.52
CA ASP A 199 11.84 -12.57 -5.29
C ASP A 199 10.97 -11.38 -4.87
N PHE A 200 11.48 -10.51 -4.00
CA PHE A 200 10.83 -9.26 -3.63
C PHE A 200 10.58 -8.36 -4.85
N ALA A 201 11.58 -8.15 -5.71
CA ALA A 201 11.43 -7.32 -6.90
C ALA A 201 10.34 -7.84 -7.85
N GLN A 202 10.19 -9.17 -7.97
CA GLN A 202 9.10 -9.78 -8.73
C GLN A 202 7.74 -9.55 -8.08
N GLU A 203 7.62 -9.74 -6.77
CA GLU A 203 6.37 -9.47 -6.03
C GLU A 203 5.99 -7.99 -6.08
N LEU A 204 6.97 -7.09 -5.97
CA LEU A 204 6.76 -5.65 -6.10
C LEU A 204 6.19 -5.29 -7.48
N GLU A 205 6.77 -5.84 -8.55
CA GLU A 205 6.30 -5.63 -9.93
C GLU A 205 4.88 -6.19 -10.14
N ILE A 206 4.61 -7.40 -9.65
CA ILE A 206 3.25 -7.98 -9.69
C ILE A 206 2.27 -7.06 -8.96
N ARG A 207 2.67 -6.54 -7.80
CA ARG A 207 1.80 -5.68 -7.00
C ARG A 207 1.53 -4.36 -7.70
N LEU A 208 2.55 -3.66 -8.21
CA LEU A 208 2.40 -2.40 -8.95
C LEU A 208 1.45 -2.53 -10.15
N ARG A 209 1.45 -3.68 -10.84
CA ARG A 209 0.55 -3.96 -11.98
C ARG A 209 -0.86 -4.38 -11.59
N SER A 210 -1.06 -4.83 -10.35
CA SER A 210 -2.35 -5.39 -9.91
C SER A 210 -3.43 -4.34 -9.58
N GLU A 211 -3.03 -3.09 -9.41
CA GLU A 211 -3.91 -2.00 -8.94
C GLU A 211 -3.43 -0.68 -9.56
N GLU A 212 -4.24 -0.10 -10.43
CA GLU A 212 -3.83 1.09 -11.19
C GLU A 212 -3.73 2.34 -10.32
N ARG A 213 -4.33 2.34 -9.12
CA ARG A 213 -4.17 3.43 -8.15
C ARG A 213 -2.79 3.47 -7.49
N LEU A 214 -1.94 2.45 -7.65
CA LEU A 214 -0.58 2.42 -7.10
C LEU A 214 0.35 3.39 -7.86
N THR A 215 0.22 4.67 -7.55
CA THR A 215 0.96 5.75 -8.21
C THR A 215 2.16 6.22 -7.40
N ALA A 216 2.44 5.60 -6.24
CA ALA A 216 3.58 5.97 -5.41
C ALA A 216 4.35 4.76 -4.85
N VAL A 217 5.66 4.93 -4.72
CA VAL A 217 6.50 4.07 -3.87
C VAL A 217 7.23 4.93 -2.84
N LEU A 218 7.05 4.58 -1.57
CA LEU A 218 7.56 5.32 -0.43
C LEU A 218 8.69 4.52 0.21
N PHE A 219 9.81 5.18 0.44
CA PHE A 219 11.02 4.58 0.97
C PHE A 219 11.35 5.21 2.31
N GLY A 220 11.60 4.39 3.33
CA GLY A 220 11.96 4.83 4.67
C GLY A 220 13.33 4.30 5.08
N GLU A 221 14.31 5.17 5.36
CA GLU A 221 15.66 4.77 5.81
C GLU A 221 16.02 5.27 7.22
N SER A 222 17.05 4.70 7.84
CA SER A 222 17.43 4.97 9.23
C SER A 222 18.38 6.16 9.44
N HIS A 223 18.78 6.83 8.35
CA HIS A 223 19.87 7.81 8.23
C HIS A 223 21.27 7.20 8.34
N GLY A 224 22.05 7.35 7.27
CA GLY A 224 23.48 7.08 7.27
C GLY A 224 23.85 5.61 7.08
N SER A 225 22.94 4.79 6.58
CA SER A 225 23.20 3.42 6.19
C SER A 225 23.38 3.29 4.68
N THR A 226 24.61 3.02 4.23
CA THR A 226 24.93 2.81 2.82
C THR A 226 24.19 1.60 2.23
N ASP A 227 23.97 0.55 3.02
CA ASP A 227 23.25 -0.65 2.55
C ASP A 227 21.79 -0.32 2.23
N GLU A 228 21.14 0.49 3.06
CA GLU A 228 19.74 0.91 2.85
C GLU A 228 19.62 1.80 1.61
N GLN A 229 20.51 2.78 1.49
CA GLN A 229 20.57 3.67 0.32
C GLN A 229 20.76 2.88 -0.97
N ASN A 230 21.70 1.92 -0.99
CA ASN A 230 21.97 1.12 -2.17
C ASN A 230 20.79 0.20 -2.54
N VAL A 231 20.11 -0.41 -1.55
CA VAL A 231 18.92 -1.22 -1.82
C VAL A 231 17.79 -0.36 -2.38
N HIS A 232 17.47 0.77 -1.77
CA HIS A 232 16.40 1.64 -2.25
C HIS A 232 16.71 2.23 -3.63
N MET A 233 17.94 2.67 -3.88
CA MET A 233 18.38 3.11 -5.20
C MET A 233 18.24 2.00 -6.24
N GLN A 234 18.61 0.76 -5.91
CA GLN A 234 18.45 -0.36 -6.83
C GLN A 234 16.97 -0.63 -7.13
N ILE A 235 16.09 -0.57 -6.13
CA ILE A 235 14.63 -0.74 -6.34
C ILE A 235 14.10 0.33 -7.30
N MET A 236 14.50 1.59 -7.12
CA MET A 236 14.08 2.67 -8.02
C MET A 236 14.58 2.45 -9.46
N MET A 237 15.84 2.03 -9.64
CA MET A 237 16.42 1.73 -10.95
C MET A 237 15.75 0.52 -11.61
N ASP A 238 15.38 -0.50 -10.83
CA ASP A 238 14.69 -1.69 -11.32
C ASP A 238 13.27 -1.36 -11.80
N ILE A 239 12.55 -0.50 -11.07
CA ILE A 239 11.24 0.03 -11.50
C ILE A 239 11.37 0.79 -12.82
N GLU A 240 12.32 1.73 -12.93
CA GLU A 240 12.55 2.44 -14.20
C GLU A 240 12.93 1.47 -15.34
N SER A 241 13.80 0.49 -15.06
CA SER A 241 14.24 -0.52 -16.04
C SER A 241 13.11 -1.46 -16.49
N ALA A 242 12.09 -1.65 -15.67
CA ALA A 242 10.86 -2.38 -16.02
C ALA A 242 9.91 -1.56 -16.91
N GLY A 243 10.25 -0.30 -17.21
CA GLY A 243 9.54 0.56 -18.16
C GLY A 243 8.53 1.52 -17.52
N TRP A 244 8.54 1.66 -16.19
CA TRP A 244 7.71 2.63 -15.50
C TRP A 244 8.25 4.05 -15.68
N GLU A 245 7.37 5.00 -15.97
CA GLU A 245 7.71 6.43 -15.97
C GLU A 245 7.79 6.93 -14.53
N VAL A 246 8.97 7.37 -14.09
CA VAL A 246 9.15 7.97 -12.76
C VAL A 246 8.98 9.48 -12.88
N THR A 247 7.95 10.03 -12.27
CA THR A 247 7.58 11.45 -12.47
C THR A 247 8.47 12.40 -11.67
N ARG A 248 8.80 12.04 -10.43
CA ARG A 248 9.73 12.78 -9.57
C ARG A 248 10.16 11.94 -8.36
N LEU A 249 11.28 12.34 -7.74
CA LEU A 249 11.74 11.85 -6.45
C LEU A 249 11.65 12.97 -5.40
N GLY A 250 10.64 12.90 -4.53
CA GLY A 250 10.58 13.73 -3.33
C GLY A 250 11.54 13.20 -2.29
N MET A 251 12.50 14.00 -1.82
CA MET A 251 13.55 13.54 -0.90
C MET A 251 13.64 14.45 0.32
N GLU A 252 13.76 13.87 1.50
CA GLU A 252 14.09 14.65 2.70
C GLU A 252 15.40 15.42 2.51
N ASP A 253 15.31 16.74 2.67
CA ASP A 253 16.43 17.67 2.52
C ASP A 253 16.35 18.78 3.57
N ASN A 254 16.64 18.41 4.83
CA ASN A 254 16.76 19.36 5.95
C ASN A 254 18.13 20.08 5.95
N GLY A 255 18.63 20.44 4.77
CA GLY A 255 19.98 20.99 4.57
C GLY A 255 21.08 19.94 4.65
N SER A 256 20.71 18.67 4.65
CA SER A 256 21.58 17.49 4.61
C SER A 256 20.81 16.40 3.87
N PRO A 257 20.89 16.37 2.53
CA PRO A 257 20.12 15.43 1.73
C PRO A 257 20.53 13.99 2.05
N LEU A 258 19.57 13.08 2.02
CA LEU A 258 19.81 11.68 2.31
C LEU A 258 20.69 11.00 1.26
N LEU A 259 20.47 11.33 -0.02
CA LEU A 259 21.34 10.94 -1.11
C LEU A 259 22.21 12.12 -1.53
N ASP A 260 23.49 11.85 -1.80
CA ASP A 260 24.43 12.85 -2.29
C ASP A 260 24.21 13.18 -3.77
N ALA A 261 24.89 14.22 -4.26
CA ALA A 261 24.76 14.67 -5.64
C ALA A 261 25.13 13.58 -6.67
N THR A 262 26.11 12.72 -6.37
CA THR A 262 26.53 11.64 -7.26
C THR A 262 25.46 10.54 -7.31
N GLN A 263 24.87 10.19 -6.18
CA GLN A 263 23.77 9.23 -6.09
C GLN A 263 22.53 9.74 -6.83
N THR A 264 22.16 11.02 -6.66
CA THR A 264 21.01 11.61 -7.38
C THR A 264 21.25 11.72 -8.88
N GLU A 265 22.48 12.05 -9.32
CA GLU A 265 22.85 12.06 -10.74
C GLU A 265 22.77 10.66 -11.34
N GLN A 266 23.14 9.63 -10.57
CA GLN A 266 23.06 8.24 -10.99
C GLN A 266 21.61 7.79 -11.21
N LEU A 267 20.68 8.21 -10.35
CA LEU A 267 19.26 7.90 -10.50
C LEU A 267 18.62 8.59 -11.71
N GLY A 268 19.12 9.78 -12.10
CA GLY A 268 18.62 10.49 -13.28
C GLY A 268 17.22 11.10 -13.14
N PHE A 269 16.57 10.98 -11.97
CA PHE A 269 15.24 11.55 -11.71
C PHE A 269 15.30 13.04 -11.34
N GLU A 270 14.19 13.76 -11.56
CA GLU A 270 14.02 15.09 -10.97
C GLU A 270 13.86 14.96 -9.45
N VAL A 271 14.84 15.48 -8.71
CA VAL A 271 14.84 15.45 -7.24
C VAL A 271 14.22 16.73 -6.68
N HIS A 272 13.16 16.55 -5.89
CA HIS A 272 12.50 17.62 -5.14
C HIS A 272 12.86 17.51 -3.66
N GLY A 273 13.64 18.47 -3.15
CA GLY A 273 14.01 18.53 -1.74
C GLY A 273 12.83 18.96 -0.85
N ILE A 274 12.56 18.17 0.19
CA ILE A 274 11.49 18.38 1.16
C ILE A 274 12.13 18.72 2.50
N SER A 275 11.99 19.97 2.94
CA SER A 275 12.40 20.38 4.29
C SER A 275 11.17 20.36 5.21
N GLY A 276 11.09 19.37 6.08
CA GLY A 276 9.92 19.11 6.91
C GLY A 276 10.10 19.44 8.39
N ASP A 277 9.02 19.23 9.14
CA ASP A 277 8.98 19.37 10.59
C ASP A 277 8.77 18.01 11.27
N LEU A 278 8.91 17.96 12.59
CA LEU A 278 8.66 16.75 13.39
C LEU A 278 7.17 16.33 13.43
N THR A 279 6.27 17.08 12.76
CA THR A 279 4.83 16.76 12.69
C THR A 279 4.48 15.93 11.46
N ASN A 280 5.43 15.69 10.57
CA ASN A 280 5.28 14.97 9.30
C ASN A 280 4.29 15.61 8.31
N THR A 281 3.80 16.82 8.60
CA THR A 281 2.80 17.51 7.77
C THR A 281 3.37 17.86 6.40
N THR A 282 4.62 18.30 6.32
CA THR A 282 5.25 18.68 5.05
C THR A 282 5.44 17.49 4.12
N TYR A 283 5.97 16.37 4.63
CA TYR A 283 6.20 15.15 3.83
C TYR A 283 4.89 14.55 3.31
N CYS A 284 3.87 14.53 4.17
CA CYS A 284 2.51 14.15 3.82
C CYS A 284 1.92 15.00 2.69
N ASN A 285 1.97 16.34 2.83
CA ASN A 285 1.45 17.24 1.81
C ASN A 285 2.22 17.14 0.50
N ASP A 286 3.54 16.94 0.55
CA ASP A 286 4.34 16.75 -0.66
C ASP A 286 3.92 15.47 -1.40
N ALA A 287 3.84 14.34 -0.70
CA ALA A 287 3.41 13.08 -1.31
C ALA A 287 1.99 13.17 -1.87
N LYS A 288 1.08 13.77 -1.10
CA LYS A 288 -0.29 14.03 -1.53
C LYS A 288 -0.32 14.82 -2.84
N ASN A 289 0.37 15.96 -2.89
CA ASN A 289 0.37 16.80 -4.09
C ASN A 289 1.05 16.11 -5.28
N ALA A 290 2.09 15.30 -5.04
CA ALA A 290 2.74 14.52 -6.08
C ALA A 290 1.80 13.51 -6.74
N ALA A 291 1.04 12.80 -5.89
CA ALA A 291 0.20 11.69 -6.32
C ALA A 291 -1.15 12.18 -6.87
N ASP A 292 -1.64 13.34 -6.43
CA ASP A 292 -2.89 13.95 -6.90
C ASP A 292 -2.86 14.22 -8.41
N ASP A 293 -1.70 14.59 -8.94
CA ASP A 293 -1.47 14.84 -10.37
C ASP A 293 -1.45 13.57 -11.25
N LEU A 294 -1.34 12.38 -10.64
CA LEU A 294 -1.28 11.10 -11.35
C LEU A 294 -2.69 10.50 -11.32
N VAL A 295 -3.40 10.32 -12.44
CA VAL A 295 -4.75 9.72 -12.45
C VAL A 295 -4.65 8.23 -12.09
N ASN A 296 -3.67 7.54 -12.67
CA ASN A 296 -3.34 6.17 -12.35
C ASN A 296 -1.84 5.91 -12.64
N HIS A 297 -1.38 4.68 -12.45
CA HIS A 297 0.02 4.31 -12.61
C HIS A 297 0.55 4.42 -14.06
N VAL A 298 -0.34 4.62 -15.06
CA VAL A 298 0.03 4.82 -16.47
C VAL A 298 0.53 6.24 -16.69
N ASP A 299 0.08 7.20 -15.88
CA ASP A 299 0.62 8.56 -15.85
C ASP A 299 1.99 8.64 -15.15
N GLY A 300 2.43 7.53 -14.57
CA GLY A 300 3.72 7.36 -13.94
C GLY A 300 3.66 7.04 -12.45
N ILE A 301 4.84 6.92 -11.85
CA ILE A 301 5.03 6.61 -10.44
C ILE A 301 5.84 7.73 -9.77
N TYR A 302 5.31 8.21 -8.65
CA TYR A 302 6.02 9.10 -7.74
C TYR A 302 6.86 8.31 -6.74
N PHE A 303 8.09 8.75 -6.48
CA PHE A 303 8.88 8.24 -5.36
C PHE A 303 9.00 9.26 -4.24
N GLN A 304 8.84 8.80 -3.00
CA GLN A 304 9.26 9.58 -1.82
C GLN A 304 10.34 8.84 -1.05
N TYR A 305 11.44 9.53 -0.73
CA TYR A 305 12.60 8.98 -0.02
C TYR A 305 12.90 9.82 1.23
N THR A 306 12.57 9.29 2.40
CA THR A 306 12.66 10.01 3.68
C THR A 306 13.23 9.12 4.78
N GLY A 307 13.59 9.72 5.91
CA GLY A 307 13.81 8.96 7.14
C GLY A 307 12.58 8.10 7.46
N SER A 308 12.79 6.88 7.96
CA SER A 308 11.72 5.93 8.24
C SER A 308 10.70 6.48 9.23
N GLY A 309 11.10 7.38 10.15
CA GLY A 309 10.18 8.11 11.04
C GLY A 309 9.20 9.08 10.35
N HIS A 310 9.47 9.46 9.09
CA HIS A 310 8.57 10.26 8.26
C HIS A 310 7.70 9.37 7.36
N THR A 311 8.27 8.27 6.86
CA THR A 311 7.57 7.28 6.02
C THR A 311 6.56 6.48 6.84
N SER A 312 7.07 5.82 7.87
CA SER A 312 6.33 5.11 8.92
C SER A 312 6.33 5.97 10.18
N ARG A 313 5.36 5.79 11.06
CA ARG A 313 5.29 6.56 12.32
C ARG A 313 6.32 6.03 13.33
N GLU A 314 7.60 6.04 12.99
CA GLU A 314 8.58 5.23 13.72
C GLU A 314 9.10 5.86 15.00
N ILE A 315 9.33 7.17 15.10
CA ILE A 315 9.85 7.75 16.35
C ILE A 315 9.41 9.21 16.49
N ALA A 316 8.26 9.44 17.13
CA ALA A 316 7.96 10.70 17.79
C ALA A 316 7.69 10.43 19.27
N LYS A 317 7.98 11.40 20.15
CA LYS A 317 7.94 11.31 21.62
C LYS A 317 6.50 11.18 22.21
N TRP A 318 5.62 10.48 21.51
CA TRP A 318 4.16 10.50 21.54
C TRP A 318 3.60 9.08 21.21
N PRO A 319 2.28 8.82 21.29
CA PRO A 319 1.61 7.52 21.43
C PRO A 319 1.88 6.36 20.48
N MET A 320 3.06 6.18 19.88
CA MET A 320 3.32 5.04 19.02
C MET A 320 4.79 4.60 19.05
N HIS A 321 5.06 3.46 19.67
CA HIS A 321 6.02 2.53 19.10
C HIS A 321 5.24 1.29 18.64
N TRP A 322 5.35 1.00 17.34
CA TRP A 322 4.84 -0.15 16.59
C TRP A 322 3.39 -0.07 16.10
N GLY A 323 3.28 0.57 14.94
CA GLY A 323 2.22 0.38 13.96
C GLY A 323 2.78 0.62 12.56
N VAL A 324 3.93 0.02 12.23
CA VAL A 324 4.49 0.10 10.86
C VAL A 324 3.59 -0.68 9.88
N CYS A 325 2.82 -1.62 10.41
CA CYS A 325 2.19 -2.67 9.63
C CYS A 325 0.81 -2.31 9.06
N THR A 326 0.08 -1.32 9.58
CA THR A 326 -1.33 -1.10 9.21
C THR A 326 -1.47 -0.09 8.08
N PHE A 327 -0.95 1.13 8.25
CA PHE A 327 -0.82 2.10 7.15
C PHE A 327 0.28 3.15 7.49
N PRO A 328 1.36 3.26 6.72
CA PRO A 328 2.39 4.28 6.93
C PRO A 328 1.80 5.69 6.76
N HIS A 329 2.26 6.67 7.55
CA HIS A 329 1.66 8.02 7.59
C HIS A 329 1.61 8.68 6.22
N THR A 330 2.71 8.62 5.45
CA THR A 330 2.73 9.17 4.10
C THR A 330 1.78 8.42 3.15
N ALA A 331 1.64 7.10 3.31
CA ALA A 331 0.70 6.31 2.51
C ALA A 331 -0.76 6.75 2.78
N GLU A 332 -1.12 7.08 4.02
CA GLU A 332 -2.45 7.62 4.37
C GLU A 332 -2.73 8.91 3.59
N CYS A 333 -1.71 9.76 3.45
CA CYS A 333 -1.84 11.02 2.72
C CYS A 333 -2.05 10.81 1.21
N VAL A 334 -1.37 9.83 0.62
CA VAL A 334 -1.59 9.40 -0.77
C VAL A 334 -3.00 8.82 -0.92
N LEU A 335 -3.46 8.02 0.05
CA LEU A 335 -4.83 7.49 0.08
C LEU A 335 -5.89 8.57 0.22
N SER A 336 -5.59 9.69 0.89
CA SER A 336 -6.51 10.83 1.01
C SER A 336 -6.80 11.55 -0.31
N VAL A 337 -5.97 11.34 -1.34
CA VAL A 337 -6.23 11.75 -2.73
C VAL A 337 -6.55 10.55 -3.62
N SER A 338 -6.92 9.45 -2.99
CA SER A 338 -7.45 8.24 -3.64
C SER A 338 -6.45 7.57 -4.54
N ARG A 339 -5.19 7.65 -4.12
CA ARG A 339 -4.07 6.92 -4.67
C ARG A 339 -3.56 5.95 -3.65
N MET A 340 -2.82 4.97 -4.12
CA MET A 340 -2.21 3.97 -3.27
C MET A 340 -0.71 4.08 -3.38
N ALA A 341 -0.04 3.64 -2.33
CA ALA A 341 1.40 3.66 -2.25
C ALA A 341 1.90 2.31 -1.76
N ILE A 342 2.92 1.77 -2.43
CA ILE A 342 3.73 0.72 -1.83
C ILE A 342 4.74 1.39 -0.93
N THR A 343 4.94 0.86 0.27
CA THR A 343 5.93 1.37 1.21
C THR A 343 6.99 0.32 1.46
N VAL A 344 8.26 0.69 1.24
CA VAL A 344 9.43 -0.14 1.54
C VAL A 344 10.21 0.54 2.65
N ILE A 345 10.25 -0.11 3.81
CA ILE A 345 10.94 0.40 4.98
C ILE A 345 12.22 -0.39 5.13
N ALA A 346 13.33 0.26 4.87
CA ALA A 346 14.63 -0.27 5.20
C ALA A 346 14.80 -0.27 6.71
N PHE A 347 15.25 -1.42 7.19
CA PHE A 347 15.39 -1.73 8.59
C PHE A 347 16.86 -1.99 8.86
N ASP A 348 17.64 -0.94 9.14
CA ASP A 348 18.94 -1.11 9.79
C ASP A 348 18.63 -1.58 11.20
N PRO A 349 18.89 -2.85 11.52
CA PRO A 349 18.59 -3.35 12.83
C PRO A 349 19.42 -2.62 13.88
N ASN A 350 20.46 -1.84 13.57
CA ASN A 350 21.21 -1.10 14.59
C ASN A 350 20.32 -0.15 15.43
N VAL A 351 19.50 0.68 14.78
CA VAL A 351 18.64 1.65 15.48
C VAL A 351 17.59 0.91 16.30
N TRP A 352 16.90 -0.04 15.66
CA TRP A 352 15.82 -0.79 16.27
C TRP A 352 16.28 -1.78 17.34
N MET A 353 17.42 -2.45 17.15
CA MET A 353 18.03 -3.27 18.17
C MET A 353 18.41 -2.44 19.39
N THR A 354 18.97 -1.23 19.19
CA THR A 354 19.31 -0.34 20.31
C THR A 354 18.06 0.06 21.09
N LEU A 355 16.99 0.43 20.39
CA LEU A 355 15.70 0.75 21.02
C LEU A 355 15.09 -0.46 21.74
N THR A 356 15.09 -1.62 21.10
CA THR A 356 14.59 -2.87 21.69
C THR A 356 15.39 -3.25 22.93
N ASP A 357 16.72 -3.14 22.86
CA ASP A 357 17.61 -3.43 23.98
C ASP A 357 17.39 -2.44 25.14
N GLN A 358 17.17 -1.17 24.85
CA GLN A 358 16.80 -0.17 25.85
C GLN A 358 15.45 -0.50 26.52
N MET A 359 14.43 -0.89 25.74
CA MET A 359 13.12 -1.27 26.29
C MET A 359 13.22 -2.53 27.15
N LEU A 360 13.98 -3.52 26.71
CA LEU A 360 14.20 -4.74 27.47
C LEU A 360 14.97 -4.46 28.77
N MET A 361 15.91 -3.52 28.75
CA MET A 361 16.55 -3.00 29.97
C MET A 361 15.51 -2.38 30.91
N TRP A 362 14.59 -1.55 30.40
CA TRP A 362 13.54 -0.94 31.21
C TRP A 362 12.55 -1.96 31.79
N ARG A 363 12.16 -2.96 30.98
CA ARG A 363 11.34 -4.10 31.38
C ARG A 363 11.93 -4.88 32.56
N ILE A 364 13.26 -4.95 32.67
CA ILE A 364 13.92 -5.58 33.83
C ILE A 364 13.56 -4.85 35.15
N GLY A 365 13.22 -3.56 35.09
CA GLY A 365 12.69 -2.80 36.23
C GLY A 365 11.37 -3.31 36.80
N ASP A 366 10.60 -4.09 36.05
CA ASP A 366 9.38 -4.74 36.54
C ASP A 366 9.67 -6.00 37.36
N PHE A 367 10.87 -6.59 37.18
CA PHE A 367 11.36 -7.72 37.98
C PHE A 367 12.12 -7.27 39.24
N TYR A 368 12.07 -5.98 39.58
CA TYR A 368 12.81 -5.37 40.70
C TYR A 368 12.18 -5.65 42.09
N ASP A 369 11.62 -6.85 42.27
CA ASP A 369 11.05 -7.32 43.53
C ASP A 369 12.07 -8.12 44.37
N SER A 370 13.06 -8.71 43.71
CA SER A 370 14.20 -9.35 44.36
C SER A 370 15.45 -9.29 43.48
N ARG A 371 16.64 -9.32 44.09
CA ARG A 371 17.91 -9.36 43.33
C ARG A 371 18.01 -10.58 42.42
N ASP A 372 17.47 -11.71 42.87
CA ASP A 372 17.45 -12.97 42.10
C ASP A 372 16.53 -12.86 40.87
N SER A 373 15.38 -12.18 41.01
CA SER A 373 14.46 -11.91 39.89
C SER A 373 15.11 -11.05 38.82
N VAL A 374 15.78 -9.95 39.22
CA VAL A 374 16.53 -9.07 38.29
C VAL A 374 17.64 -9.84 37.59
N THR A 375 18.42 -10.63 38.35
CA THR A 375 19.51 -11.45 37.79
C THR A 375 18.98 -12.46 36.78
N THR A 376 17.87 -13.13 37.10
CA THR A 376 17.21 -14.09 36.20
C THR A 376 16.70 -13.41 34.92
N ALA A 377 16.02 -12.27 35.05
CA ALA A 377 15.50 -11.51 33.92
C ALA A 377 16.62 -11.00 32.99
N LEU A 378 17.73 -10.51 33.56
CA LEU A 378 18.93 -10.13 32.81
C LEU A 378 19.49 -11.33 32.03
N SER A 379 19.70 -12.48 32.69
CA SER A 379 20.22 -13.68 32.03
C SER A 379 19.32 -14.20 30.92
N GLN A 380 17.99 -14.19 31.13
CA GLN A 380 17.02 -14.59 30.10
C GLN A 380 17.05 -13.64 28.90
N THR A 381 17.07 -12.33 29.16
CA THR A 381 17.11 -11.30 28.11
C THR A 381 18.39 -11.39 27.29
N VAL A 382 19.55 -11.51 27.94
CA VAL A 382 20.84 -11.68 27.25
C VAL A 382 20.87 -12.99 26.45
N GLY A 383 20.39 -14.10 27.02
CA GLY A 383 20.33 -15.39 26.31
C GLY A 383 19.39 -15.37 25.10
N ARG A 384 18.29 -14.60 25.18
CA ARG A 384 17.38 -14.41 24.05
C ARG A 384 18.03 -13.61 22.94
N TRP A 385 18.77 -12.54 23.27
CA TRP A 385 19.58 -11.79 22.32
C TRP A 385 20.67 -12.66 21.66
N ASP A 386 21.38 -13.48 22.43
CA ASP A 386 22.37 -14.42 21.87
C ASP A 386 21.74 -15.37 20.83
N THR A 387 20.51 -15.82 21.09
CA THR A 387 19.75 -16.63 20.13
C THR A 387 19.45 -15.83 18.85
N THR A 388 18.95 -14.60 18.96
CA THR A 388 18.70 -13.71 17.81
C THR A 388 19.96 -13.50 16.97
N PHE A 389 21.08 -13.13 17.58
CA PHE A 389 22.32 -12.87 16.85
C PHE A 389 22.90 -14.12 16.20
N SER A 390 22.73 -15.29 16.83
CA SER A 390 23.14 -16.56 16.21
C SER A 390 22.36 -16.87 14.93
N MET A 391 21.12 -16.38 14.81
CA MET A 391 20.32 -16.53 13.59
C MET A 391 20.75 -15.56 12.51
N HIS A 392 21.20 -14.34 12.85
CA HIS A 392 21.59 -13.26 11.92
C HIS A 392 22.82 -13.56 11.04
N ALA A 393 23.31 -14.80 10.99
CA ALA A 393 24.32 -15.20 10.04
C ALA A 393 23.85 -14.89 8.61
N ALA A 394 24.72 -14.28 7.81
CA ALA A 394 24.44 -14.06 6.39
C ALA A 394 24.19 -15.41 5.71
N GLU A 395 23.04 -15.53 5.06
CA GLU A 395 22.67 -16.72 4.31
C GLU A 395 22.82 -16.41 2.82
N PRO A 396 23.62 -17.17 2.06
CA PRO A 396 23.93 -16.86 0.67
C PRO A 396 22.71 -16.76 -0.27
N GLY A 397 21.56 -17.33 0.11
CA GLY A 397 20.32 -17.20 -0.64
C GLY A 397 19.72 -15.79 -0.64
N TYR A 398 20.16 -14.93 0.28
CA TYR A 398 19.72 -13.54 0.42
C TYR A 398 20.83 -12.53 0.05
N ASP A 399 21.96 -13.03 -0.47
CA ASP A 399 23.01 -12.16 -1.02
C ASP A 399 22.49 -11.53 -2.33
N ALA A 400 22.59 -10.21 -2.43
CA ALA A 400 22.22 -9.43 -3.59
C ALA A 400 23.37 -8.48 -3.96
N THR A 401 23.53 -8.23 -5.26
CA THR A 401 24.36 -7.13 -5.74
C THR A 401 23.43 -5.98 -6.08
N VAL A 402 23.40 -4.96 -5.22
CA VAL A 402 22.55 -3.78 -5.37
C VAL A 402 23.43 -2.56 -5.51
N ASN A 403 23.15 -1.73 -6.51
CA ASN A 403 23.96 -0.57 -6.84
C ASN A 403 25.48 -0.87 -6.98
N GLY A 404 25.81 -2.08 -7.45
CA GLY A 404 27.20 -2.56 -7.56
C GLY A 404 27.85 -3.05 -6.26
N GLU A 405 27.16 -2.95 -5.13
CA GLU A 405 27.63 -3.37 -3.81
C GLU A 405 26.97 -4.69 -3.38
N ALA A 406 27.73 -5.53 -2.67
CA ALA A 406 27.21 -6.79 -2.13
C ALA A 406 26.51 -6.54 -0.78
N VAL A 407 25.23 -6.87 -0.71
CA VAL A 407 24.43 -6.78 0.52
C VAL A 407 23.76 -8.13 0.81
N ASN A 408 23.50 -8.41 2.09
CA ASN A 408 22.59 -9.48 2.48
C ASN A 408 21.31 -8.80 2.97
N VAL A 409 20.20 -8.99 2.25
CA VAL A 409 18.93 -8.30 2.54
C VAL A 409 17.77 -9.27 2.43
N ARG A 410 16.86 -9.19 3.39
CA ARG A 410 15.67 -10.04 3.49
C ARG A 410 14.43 -9.17 3.48
N PHE A 411 13.43 -9.56 2.69
CA PHE A 411 12.17 -8.82 2.61
C PHE A 411 11.03 -9.61 3.22
N ILE A 412 10.17 -8.95 3.99
CA ILE A 412 8.89 -9.52 4.41
C ILE A 412 7.78 -8.49 4.19
N PRO A 413 6.57 -8.93 3.79
CA PRO A 413 5.42 -8.05 3.86
C PRO A 413 5.00 -7.87 5.32
N SER A 414 4.36 -6.75 5.61
CA SER A 414 3.62 -6.56 6.85
C SER A 414 2.52 -7.60 6.97
N SER A 415 2.31 -8.11 8.19
CA SER A 415 1.23 -9.07 8.46
C SER A 415 -0.17 -8.48 8.33
N SER A 416 -0.31 -7.16 8.39
CA SER A 416 -1.61 -6.47 8.33
C SER A 416 -1.82 -5.67 7.05
N ASN A 417 -0.79 -5.44 6.24
CA ASN A 417 -0.91 -4.69 4.98
C ASN A 417 0.06 -5.22 3.91
N PRO A 418 -0.43 -5.77 2.79
CA PRO A 418 0.42 -6.29 1.71
C PRO A 418 1.20 -5.19 0.95
N ASP A 419 0.84 -3.93 1.12
CA ASP A 419 1.52 -2.78 0.48
C ASP A 419 2.67 -2.25 1.31
N VAL A 420 2.93 -2.81 2.50
CA VAL A 420 4.06 -2.43 3.35
C VAL A 420 5.05 -3.58 3.40
N TRP A 421 6.31 -3.27 3.08
CA TRP A 421 7.42 -4.20 3.05
C TRP A 421 8.53 -3.74 3.97
N PHE A 422 9.16 -4.68 4.66
CA PHE A 422 10.35 -4.45 5.46
C PHE A 422 11.56 -5.06 4.77
N ALA A 423 12.61 -4.25 4.57
CA ALA A 423 13.90 -4.70 4.08
C ALA A 423 14.88 -4.79 5.24
N PHE A 424 15.23 -6.00 5.67
CA PHE A 424 16.07 -6.23 6.83
C PHE A 424 17.49 -6.61 6.44
N PHE A 425 18.47 -6.02 7.13
CA PHE A 425 19.89 -6.21 6.87
C PHE A 425 20.54 -6.96 8.04
N PRO A 426 20.79 -8.28 7.96
CA PRO A 426 21.37 -9.03 9.07
C PRO A 426 22.72 -8.46 9.53
N ARG A 427 22.85 -8.23 10.84
CA ARG A 427 24.09 -7.75 11.47
C ARG A 427 24.60 -8.78 12.49
N PRO A 428 25.26 -9.88 12.07
CA PRO A 428 25.65 -11.00 12.95
C PRO A 428 26.69 -10.63 14.01
N ASN A 429 27.44 -9.55 13.81
CA ASN A 429 28.50 -9.13 14.71
C ASN A 429 28.02 -8.14 15.80
N ARG A 430 26.71 -7.91 15.91
CA ARG A 430 26.14 -6.99 16.89
C ARG A 430 25.73 -7.71 18.17
N GLN A 431 25.66 -6.97 19.27
CA GLN A 431 25.37 -7.49 20.61
C GLN A 431 24.35 -6.60 21.33
N ALA A 432 23.76 -7.12 22.41
CA ALA A 432 22.85 -6.37 23.28
C ALA A 432 23.64 -5.46 24.23
N TRP A 433 24.16 -4.34 23.72
CA TRP A 433 25.10 -3.49 24.46
C TRP A 433 24.52 -2.99 25.79
N LEU A 434 23.28 -2.52 25.79
CA LEU A 434 22.65 -1.89 26.96
C LEU A 434 22.29 -2.95 28.01
N THR A 435 21.62 -4.03 27.63
CA THR A 435 21.27 -5.06 28.61
C THR A 435 22.50 -5.80 29.12
N ARG A 436 23.48 -6.11 28.26
CA ARG A 436 24.71 -6.82 28.67
C ARG A 436 25.63 -5.93 29.48
N GLY A 437 25.77 -4.64 29.12
CA GLY A 437 26.52 -3.68 29.94
C GLY A 437 25.87 -3.49 31.32
N PHE A 438 24.54 -3.42 31.37
CA PHE A 438 23.84 -3.39 32.65
C PHE A 438 24.03 -4.69 33.46
N GLN A 439 24.02 -5.85 32.80
CA GLN A 439 24.35 -7.14 33.45
C GLN A 439 25.75 -7.11 34.07
N THR A 440 26.73 -6.51 33.39
CA THR A 440 28.09 -6.34 33.92
C THR A 440 28.09 -5.49 35.19
N ILE A 441 27.46 -4.30 35.18
CA ILE A 441 27.46 -3.45 36.38
C ILE A 441 26.64 -4.09 37.53
N TRP A 442 25.55 -4.80 37.20
CA TRP A 442 24.72 -5.52 38.18
C TRP A 442 25.45 -6.69 38.84
N SER A 443 26.46 -7.26 38.18
CA SER A 443 27.30 -8.34 38.73
C SER A 443 28.30 -7.84 39.78
N ASN A 444 28.56 -6.53 39.83
CA ASN A 444 29.42 -5.93 40.86
C ASN A 444 28.61 -5.72 42.15
N GLN A 445 29.07 -6.33 43.25
CA GLN A 445 28.34 -6.30 44.52
C GLN A 445 28.12 -4.87 45.08
N GLU A 446 29.12 -3.98 44.95
CA GLU A 446 29.00 -2.59 45.45
C GLU A 446 27.95 -1.80 44.68
N ILE A 447 27.95 -1.94 43.35
CA ILE A 447 26.97 -1.29 42.47
C ILE A 447 25.58 -1.90 42.70
N GLN A 448 25.48 -3.23 42.77
CA GLN A 448 24.22 -3.92 43.04
C GLN A 448 23.60 -3.47 44.38
N ASP A 449 24.40 -3.40 45.44
CA ASP A 449 23.94 -2.91 46.75
C ASP A 449 23.51 -1.43 46.65
N PHE A 450 24.27 -0.58 45.97
CA PHE A 450 23.91 0.83 45.77
C PHE A 450 22.56 1.01 45.07
N LEU A 451 22.36 0.31 43.94
CA LEU A 451 21.14 0.40 43.15
C LEU A 451 19.95 -0.15 43.95
N TRP A 452 20.11 -1.32 44.56
CA TRP A 452 19.05 -2.01 45.30
C TRP A 452 18.59 -1.19 46.52
N ASP A 453 19.53 -0.72 47.34
CA ASP A 453 19.22 -0.01 48.58
C ASP A 453 18.57 1.36 48.33
N ARG A 454 18.77 1.92 47.13
CA ARG A 454 18.18 3.20 46.70
C ARG A 454 16.98 3.04 45.78
N ASN A 455 16.55 1.81 45.52
CA ASN A 455 15.45 1.50 44.59
C ASN A 455 15.67 2.13 43.20
N ILE A 456 16.92 2.13 42.71
CA ILE A 456 17.29 2.63 41.39
C ILE A 456 17.15 1.46 40.41
N LYS A 457 16.08 1.52 39.61
CA LYS A 457 15.78 0.51 38.58
C LYS A 457 16.63 0.76 37.33
N PRO A 458 16.79 -0.22 36.43
CA PRO A 458 17.51 -0.01 35.16
C PRO A 458 16.96 1.16 34.33
N GLY A 459 15.64 1.40 34.36
CA GLY A 459 15.02 2.56 33.69
C GLY A 459 15.39 3.93 34.26
N ASN A 460 16.01 3.97 35.44
CA ASN A 460 16.57 5.19 36.05
C ASN A 460 18.05 5.41 35.66
N CYS A 461 18.60 4.56 34.79
CA CYS A 461 19.94 4.71 34.28
C CYS A 461 19.90 5.38 32.91
N SER A 462 20.62 6.49 32.79
CA SER A 462 20.98 7.03 31.48
C SER A 462 22.23 6.30 30.98
N VAL A 463 22.31 6.06 29.69
CA VAL A 463 23.48 5.41 29.07
C VAL A 463 24.06 6.35 28.05
N ASN A 464 25.36 6.66 28.17
CA ASN A 464 26.15 7.21 27.08
C ASN A 464 26.93 6.08 26.43
N TRP A 465 27.17 6.20 25.13
CA TRP A 465 27.85 5.17 24.36
C TRP A 465 28.85 5.78 23.39
N ASN A 466 29.96 5.07 23.20
CA ASN A 466 30.82 5.17 22.04
C ASN A 466 30.71 3.84 21.30
N PHE A 467 30.25 3.84 20.05
CA PHE A 467 30.18 2.65 19.21
C PHE A 467 31.21 2.68 18.06
N THR A 468 32.26 3.47 18.22
CA THR A 468 33.39 3.47 17.29
C THR A 468 34.02 2.08 17.26
N PRO A 469 34.14 1.43 16.08
CA PRO A 469 34.69 0.09 15.97
C PRO A 469 36.09 -0.03 16.62
N GLY A 470 36.23 -0.90 17.61
CA GLY A 470 37.48 -1.13 18.35
C GLY A 470 37.71 -0.21 19.55
N GLU A 471 36.84 0.78 19.79
CA GLU A 471 36.88 1.72 20.91
C GLU A 471 35.53 1.78 21.64
N GLU A 472 34.75 0.69 21.55
CA GLU A 472 33.39 0.67 22.09
C GLU A 472 33.40 0.79 23.62
N GLU A 473 32.59 1.71 24.14
CA GLU A 473 32.46 1.97 25.58
C GLU A 473 31.02 2.36 25.92
N LEU A 474 30.56 1.90 27.09
CA LEU A 474 29.26 2.26 27.66
C LEU A 474 29.47 2.92 29.01
N THR A 475 28.83 4.05 29.23
CA THR A 475 28.82 4.73 30.53
C THR A 475 27.40 4.78 31.07
N TYR A 476 27.19 4.14 32.22
CA TYR A 476 25.90 4.13 32.92
C TYR A 476 25.89 5.19 33.99
N PHE A 477 24.90 6.08 33.94
CA PHE A 477 24.60 7.07 34.97
C PHE A 477 23.29 6.67 35.64
N CYS A 478 23.38 5.91 36.72
CA CYS A 478 22.23 5.42 37.46
C CYS A 478 22.05 6.27 38.72
N HIS A 479 20.96 7.01 38.81
CA HIS A 479 20.81 8.01 39.86
C HIS A 479 19.48 7.92 40.61
N SER A 480 19.54 8.38 41.85
CA SER A 480 18.39 8.76 42.67
C SER A 480 18.16 10.28 42.54
N ALA A 481 17.41 10.87 43.47
CA ALA A 481 17.27 12.32 43.54
C ALA A 481 18.52 13.05 44.06
N THR A 482 19.43 12.36 44.77
CA THR A 482 20.53 12.99 45.53
C THR A 482 21.89 12.34 45.33
N GLU A 483 21.94 11.16 44.74
CA GLU A 483 23.15 10.36 44.59
C GLU A 483 23.13 9.61 43.25
N GLU A 484 24.30 9.40 42.66
CA GLU A 484 24.51 8.74 41.37
C GLU A 484 25.66 7.73 41.45
N VAL A 485 25.55 6.66 40.67
CA VAL A 485 26.69 5.83 40.28
C VAL A 485 26.96 6.03 38.78
N GLU A 486 28.20 6.40 38.48
CA GLU A 486 28.76 6.40 37.12
C GLU A 486 29.58 5.13 36.96
N ALA A 487 29.28 4.31 35.95
CA ALA A 487 30.00 3.05 35.69
C ALA A 487 30.39 2.94 34.22
N HIS A 488 31.69 2.72 33.96
CA HIS A 488 32.26 2.55 32.63
C HIS A 488 32.43 1.07 32.33
N VAL A 489 31.89 0.62 31.20
CA VAL A 489 31.94 -0.77 30.73
C VAL A 489 32.58 -0.81 29.36
N ASN A 490 33.52 -1.73 29.16
CA ASN A 490 34.08 -2.00 27.85
C ASN A 490 32.98 -2.57 26.94
N GLY A 491 32.67 -1.89 25.83
CA GLY A 491 31.59 -2.26 24.91
C GLY A 491 31.89 -3.50 24.05
N ILE A 492 33.13 -4.01 24.08
CA ILE A 492 33.56 -5.22 23.38
C ILE A 492 33.56 -6.43 24.32
N THR A 493 34.26 -6.32 25.45
CA THR A 493 34.46 -7.43 26.41
C THR A 493 33.38 -7.50 27.48
N PHE A 494 32.59 -6.44 27.63
CA PHE A 494 31.62 -6.29 28.73
C PHE A 494 32.26 -6.43 30.11
N GLU A 495 33.48 -5.92 30.25
CA GLU A 495 34.18 -5.82 31.52
C GLU A 495 33.97 -4.43 32.14
N LEU A 496 33.75 -4.38 33.46
CA LEU A 496 33.68 -3.14 34.21
C LEU A 496 35.08 -2.50 34.25
N ILE A 497 35.22 -1.32 33.64
CA ILE A 497 36.47 -0.54 33.59
C ILE A 497 36.65 0.23 34.89
N SER A 498 35.62 0.96 35.32
CA SER A 498 35.63 1.75 36.55
C SER A 498 34.22 2.12 37.00
N HIS A 499 34.07 2.48 38.27
CA HIS A 499 32.85 3.09 38.79
C HIS A 499 33.14 4.13 39.87
N ALA A 500 32.24 5.10 40.02
CA ALA A 500 32.30 6.13 41.05
C ALA A 500 30.91 6.44 41.60
N PHE A 501 30.84 6.73 42.90
CA PHE A 501 29.61 7.20 43.57
C PHE A 501 29.73 8.69 43.88
N THR A 502 28.73 9.46 43.49
CA THR A 502 28.69 10.93 43.67
C THR A 502 27.39 11.37 44.36
N THR A 503 27.46 12.48 45.08
CA THR A 503 26.27 13.20 45.58
C THR A 503 25.96 14.34 44.61
N LEU A 504 24.72 14.44 44.14
CA LEU A 504 24.25 15.39 43.12
C LEU A 504 23.96 16.79 43.66
#